data_AF-W1Y0U2-F1
#
_entry.id   AF-W1Y0U2-F1
#
_cell.length_a   1.000
_cell.length_b   1.000
_cell.length_c   1.000
_cell.angle_alpha   90.00
_cell.angle_beta   90.00
_cell.angle_gamma   90.00
#
_symmetry.space_group_name_H-M   'P 1'
#
loop_
_entity.id
_entity.type
_entity.pdbx_description
1 polymer ?
#
loop_
_entity_poly.entity_id
_entity_poly.type
_entity_poly.pdbx_seq_one_letter_code
_entity_poly.pdbx_strand_id
1 'polypeptide(L)'
;MFFAPKEIKQETGESLVYNPHRTLVSKEFTFDAAHHLFHYEGKCKSLHGHTYHLQIAVSGFLDDRGMTYDFGDIKAIYKDYLEPHLDH
;
A
#
# COMPACT_ATOMS: atom_id res chain seq x y z
N MET A 1 -9.23 11.07 -25.49
CA MET A 1 -7.86 10.88 -24.96
C MET A 1 -7.44 12.20 -24.34
N PHE A 2 -7.53 12.31 -23.02
CA PHE A 2 -7.03 13.48 -22.31
C PHE A 2 -5.55 13.25 -22.03
N PHE A 3 -4.71 14.20 -22.41
CA PHE A 3 -3.29 14.19 -22.10
C PHE A 3 -3.07 15.11 -20.91
N ALA A 4 -2.58 14.56 -19.80
CA ALA A 4 -2.18 15.38 -18.66
C ALA A 4 -1.11 16.39 -19.09
N PRO A 5 -1.26 17.68 -18.76
CA PRO A 5 -0.29 18.71 -19.16
C PRO A 5 1.07 18.44 -18.50
N LYS A 6 2.15 18.51 -19.31
CA LYS A 6 3.53 18.22 -18.89
C LYS A 6 4.19 19.36 -18.08
N GLU A 7 3.62 20.56 -18.10
CA GLU A 7 4.05 21.69 -17.28
C GLU A 7 2.82 22.40 -16.70
N ILE A 8 2.82 22.61 -15.39
CA ILE A 8 1.76 23.35 -14.70
C ILE A 8 2.16 24.84 -14.72
N LYS A 9 1.56 25.61 -15.62
CA LYS A 9 1.80 27.07 -15.70
C LYS A 9 0.69 27.92 -15.10
N GLN A 10 -0.48 27.34 -14.76
CA GLN A 10 -1.54 28.01 -13.99
C GLN A 10 -2.57 26.98 -13.50
N GLU A 11 -3.13 27.18 -12.30
CA GLU A 11 -4.31 26.43 -11.83
C GLU A 11 -5.53 26.84 -12.69
N THR A 12 -5.81 26.08 -13.75
CA THR A 12 -6.94 26.37 -14.66
C THR A 12 -8.26 25.75 -14.21
N GLY A 13 -8.26 24.90 -13.18
CA GLY A 13 -9.41 24.07 -12.81
C GLY A 13 -9.68 22.89 -13.77
N GLU A 14 -8.86 22.73 -14.82
CA GLU A 14 -9.00 21.68 -15.84
C GLU A 14 -8.07 20.48 -15.61
N SER A 15 -7.10 20.58 -14.69
CA SER A 15 -6.15 19.53 -14.31
C SER A 15 -6.07 19.42 -12.79
N LEU A 16 -6.27 18.21 -12.26
CA LEU A 16 -6.07 17.89 -10.83
C LEU A 16 -4.61 17.55 -10.50
N VAL A 17 -3.72 17.55 -11.49
CA VAL A 17 -2.30 17.27 -11.30
C VAL A 17 -1.60 18.56 -10.88
N TYR A 18 -1.44 18.76 -9.57
CA TYR A 18 -0.79 19.94 -8.99
C TYR A 18 0.65 19.69 -8.52
N ASN A 19 1.03 18.41 -8.40
CA ASN A 19 2.32 18.01 -7.82
C ASN A 19 3.18 17.24 -8.85
N PRO A 20 4.31 17.81 -9.32
CA PRO A 20 5.24 17.11 -10.20
C PRO A 20 6.17 16.14 -9.44
N HIS A 21 6.12 16.11 -8.11
CA HIS A 21 6.93 15.23 -7.30
C HIS A 21 6.31 13.84 -7.17
N ARG A 22 7.17 12.85 -6.96
CA ARG A 22 6.73 11.52 -6.56
C ARG A 22 6.02 11.62 -5.21
N THR A 23 4.82 11.08 -5.15
CA THR A 23 4.01 10.99 -3.93
C THR A 23 3.95 9.53 -3.51
N LEU A 24 4.16 9.27 -2.22
CA LEU A 24 3.99 7.95 -1.63
C LEU A 24 2.62 7.89 -0.95
N VAL A 25 1.88 6.84 -1.24
CA VAL A 25 0.66 6.48 -0.51
C VAL A 25 0.90 5.15 0.20
N SER A 26 0.36 5.01 1.40
CA SER A 26 0.43 3.75 2.15
C SER A 26 -0.94 3.39 2.70
N LYS A 27 -1.17 2.08 2.83
CA LYS A 27 -2.38 1.51 3.43
C LYS A 27 -2.00 0.40 4.39
N GLU A 28 -2.66 0.40 5.54
CA GLU A 28 -2.42 -0.54 6.61
C GLU A 28 -3.51 -1.61 6.67
N PHE A 29 -3.09 -2.82 6.99
CA PHE A 29 -3.91 -4.00 7.20
C PHE A 29 -3.45 -4.72 8.46
N THR A 30 -4.35 -5.50 9.06
CA THR A 30 -4.03 -6.39 10.17
C THR A 30 -4.45 -7.80 9.82
N PHE A 31 -3.66 -8.78 10.26
CA PHE A 31 -4.01 -10.19 10.19
C PHE A 31 -3.52 -10.90 11.45
N ASP A 32 -4.23 -11.95 11.86
CA ASP A 32 -3.90 -12.73 13.03
C ASP A 32 -3.30 -14.06 12.61
N ALA A 33 -2.09 -14.37 13.09
CA ALA A 33 -1.39 -15.62 12.74
C ALA A 33 -0.54 -16.16 13.89
N ALA A 34 -0.29 -17.47 13.84
CA ALA A 34 0.62 -18.16 14.76
C ALA A 34 1.93 -18.56 14.09
N HIS A 35 3.04 -18.50 14.83
CA HIS A 35 4.36 -18.90 14.36
C HIS A 35 5.26 -19.42 15.49
N HIS A 36 6.41 -19.96 15.11
CA HIS A 36 7.51 -20.30 16.01
C HIS A 36 8.84 -20.22 15.25
N LEU A 37 9.93 -19.93 15.97
CA LEU A 37 11.26 -19.78 15.38
C LEU A 37 12.12 -21.02 15.62
N PHE A 38 12.41 -21.78 14.55
CA PHE A 38 13.01 -23.12 14.63
C PHE A 38 14.42 -23.20 15.27
N HIS A 39 15.21 -22.12 15.28
CA HIS A 39 16.55 -22.09 15.86
C HIS A 39 16.74 -20.88 16.79
N TYR A 40 15.75 -20.62 17.63
CA TYR A 40 15.76 -19.52 18.58
C TYR A 40 15.61 -20.07 20.01
N GLU A 41 16.39 -19.57 20.97
CA GLU A 41 16.33 -20.03 22.36
C GLU A 41 15.49 -19.14 23.29
N GLY A 42 14.93 -18.05 22.76
CA GLY A 42 14.07 -17.14 23.52
C GLY A 42 12.59 -17.53 23.53
N LYS A 43 11.73 -16.62 24.02
CA LYS A 43 10.29 -16.84 24.21
C LYS A 43 9.54 -17.24 22.93
N CYS A 44 10.04 -16.85 21.75
CA CYS A 44 9.42 -17.12 20.46
C CYS A 44 9.72 -18.52 19.89
N LYS A 45 10.43 -19.38 20.63
CA LYS A 45 10.75 -20.75 20.18
C LYS A 45 9.55 -21.69 20.20
N SER A 46 8.62 -21.44 21.12
CA SER A 46 7.35 -22.16 21.21
C SER A 46 6.32 -21.54 20.26
N LEU A 47 5.32 -22.33 19.86
CA LEU A 47 4.17 -21.83 19.09
C LEU A 47 3.44 -20.75 19.88
N HIS A 48 3.25 -19.59 19.24
CA HIS A 48 2.53 -18.44 19.78
C HIS A 48 1.98 -17.62 18.61
N GLY A 49 1.12 -16.64 18.87
CA GLY A 49 0.53 -15.80 17.83
C GLY A 49 0.65 -14.31 18.10
N HIS A 50 0.38 -13.53 17.06
CA HIS A 50 0.35 -12.08 17.07
C HIS A 50 -0.78 -11.58 16.17
N THR A 51 -1.27 -10.39 16.49
CA THR A 51 -1.90 -9.52 15.50
C THR A 51 -0.79 -8.79 14.75
N TYR A 52 -0.55 -9.19 13.51
CA TYR A 52 0.45 -8.57 12.65
C TYR A 52 -0.12 -7.30 12.02
N HIS A 53 0.72 -6.27 11.94
CA HIS A 53 0.42 -5.03 11.24
C HIS A 53 1.22 -4.98 9.93
N LEU A 54 0.53 -4.98 8.80
CA LEU A 54 1.11 -4.90 7.47
C LEU A 54 0.86 -3.51 6.87
N GLN A 55 1.92 -2.82 6.45
CA GLN A 55 1.81 -1.58 5.69
C GLN A 55 2.28 -1.84 4.25
N ILE A 56 1.40 -1.59 3.28
CA ILE A 56 1.74 -1.61 1.85
C ILE A 56 1.89 -0.16 1.39
N ALA A 57 3.07 0.18 0.88
CA ALA A 57 3.38 1.51 0.40
C ALA A 57 3.73 1.50 -1.09
N VAL A 58 3.16 2.44 -1.85
CA VAL A 58 3.42 2.62 -3.28
C VAL A 58 3.87 4.05 -3.52
N SER A 59 5.00 4.22 -4.20
CA SER A 59 5.55 5.53 -4.56
C SER A 59 5.59 5.69 -6.07
N GLY A 60 5.02 6.78 -6.57
CA GLY A 60 4.89 7.04 -8.00
C GLY A 60 4.55 8.50 -8.28
N PHE A 61 4.43 8.83 -9.56
CA PHE A 61 3.88 10.11 -9.99
C PHE A 61 2.35 10.01 -10.05
N LEU A 62 1.69 11.17 -10.06
CA LEU A 62 0.25 11.23 -10.19
C LEU A 62 -0.18 10.82 -11.61
N ASP A 63 -1.24 10.02 -11.71
CA ASP A 63 -1.93 9.73 -12.96
C ASP A 63 -2.83 10.91 -13.40
N ASP A 64 -3.61 10.71 -14.47
CA ASP A 64 -4.56 11.70 -15.01
C ASP A 64 -5.69 12.04 -14.04
N ARG A 65 -5.95 11.19 -13.04
CA ARG A 65 -6.90 11.40 -11.95
C ARG A 65 -6.28 12.16 -10.77
N GLY A 66 -4.99 12.47 -10.83
CA GLY A 66 -4.28 13.14 -9.74
C GLY A 66 -3.89 12.20 -8.59
N MET A 67 -3.81 10.88 -8.83
CA MET A 67 -3.50 9.88 -7.80
C MET A 67 -2.22 9.12 -8.11
N THR A 68 -1.40 8.82 -7.10
CA THR A 68 -0.26 7.89 -7.27
C THR A 68 -0.75 6.47 -7.55
N TYR A 69 -1.74 6.03 -6.78
CA TYR A 69 -2.30 4.69 -6.84
C TYR A 69 -3.62 4.65 -6.06
N ASP A 70 -4.57 3.81 -6.49
CA ASP A 70 -5.88 3.72 -5.85
C ASP A 70 -5.82 2.83 -4.59
N PHE A 71 -6.43 3.27 -3.48
CA PHE A 71 -6.49 2.48 -2.26
C PHE A 71 -7.39 1.24 -2.36
N GLY A 72 -8.33 1.21 -3.30
CA GLY A 72 -9.11 0.06 -3.70
C GLY A 72 -8.24 -1.02 -4.34
N ASP A 73 -7.34 -0.63 -5.23
CA ASP A 73 -6.39 -1.54 -5.89
C ASP A 73 -5.40 -2.14 -4.88
N ILE A 74 -4.86 -1.33 -3.95
CA ILE A 74 -4.00 -1.84 -2.85
C ILE A 74 -4.77 -2.85 -1.98
N LYS A 75 -6.06 -2.59 -1.73
CA LYS A 75 -6.92 -3.51 -0.98
C LYS A 75 -7.16 -4.80 -1.74
N ALA A 76 -7.39 -4.74 -3.05
CA ALA A 76 -7.55 -5.94 -3.88
C ALA A 76 -6.28 -6.81 -3.84
N ILE A 77 -5.09 -6.20 -3.99
CA ILE A 77 -3.82 -6.92 -3.85
C ILE A 77 -3.73 -7.65 -2.51
N TYR A 78 -4.04 -6.97 -1.41
CA TYR A 78 -4.06 -7.59 -0.09
C TYR A 78 -5.07 -8.74 -0.01
N LYS A 79 -6.32 -8.51 -0.41
CA LYS A 79 -7.41 -9.48 -0.30
C LYS A 79 -7.21 -10.71 -1.17
N ASP A 80 -6.62 -10.56 -2.36
CA ASP A 80 -6.53 -11.64 -3.33
C ASP A 80 -5.24 -12.46 -3.17
N TYR A 81 -4.15 -11.83 -2.70
CA TYR A 81 -2.81 -12.45 -2.70
C TYR A 81 -2.13 -12.55 -1.34
N LEU A 82 -2.60 -11.85 -0.31
CA LEU A 82 -1.94 -11.84 1.01
C LEU A 82 -2.85 -12.41 2.09
N GLU A 83 -4.03 -11.84 2.29
CA GLU A 83 -4.99 -12.26 3.31
C GLU A 83 -5.28 -13.78 3.27
N PRO A 84 -5.53 -14.43 2.11
CA PRO A 84 -5.86 -15.85 2.06
C PRO A 84 -4.72 -16.78 2.50
N HIS A 85 -3.50 -16.26 2.63
CA HIS A 85 -2.31 -17.01 3.00
C HIS A 85 -1.74 -16.61 4.36
N LEU A 86 -2.16 -15.47 4.90
CA LEU A 86 -1.58 -14.88 6.11
C LEU A 86 -2.55 -14.83 7.27
N ASP A 87 -3.85 -14.63 7.02
CA ASP A 87 -4.84 -14.49 8.08
C ASP A 87 -5.45 -15.85 8.45
N HIS A 88 -5.42 -16.15 9.74
CA HIS A 88 -5.87 -17.42 10.35
C HIS A 88 -5.16 -18.67 9.77
#